data_AF-A0A7Z0WM56-F1
#
_entry.id   AF-A0A7Z0WM56-F1
#
_cell.length_a   1.000
_cell.length_b   1.000
_cell.length_c   1.000
_cell.angle_alpha   90.00
_cell.angle_beta   90.00
_cell.angle_gamma   90.00
#
_symmetry.space_group_name_H-M   'P 1'
#
loop_
_entity.id
_entity.type
_entity.pdbx_description
1 polymer ?
#
loop_
_entity_poly.entity_id
_entity_poly.type
_entity_poly.pdbx_seq_one_letter_code
_entity_poly.pdbx_strand_id
1 'polypeptide(L)'
;MAWLTTIPRSEATGELARTYEAMAARPIPDAYQPPHGDAPGIIRAHSLDPELMRLTFGVSGALHRSTLSWADRELISSVTSRTNQCFY
;
A
#
# COMPACT_ATOMS: atom_id res chain seq x y z
N MET A 1 11.97 3.22 4.83
CA MET A 1 11.89 2.02 3.96
C MET A 1 12.24 0.78 4.77
N ALA A 2 11.60 -0.36 4.48
CA ALA A 2 11.90 -1.61 5.17
C ALA A 2 13.35 -2.06 4.89
N TRP A 3 14.02 -2.64 5.88
CA TRP A 3 15.36 -3.23 5.78
C TRP A 3 15.36 -4.64 5.16
N LEU A 4 14.33 -4.95 4.38
CA LEU A 4 14.14 -6.24 3.73
C LEU A 4 14.42 -6.09 2.24
N THR A 5 14.89 -7.16 1.59
CA THR A 5 14.96 -7.21 0.13
C THR A 5 13.56 -7.02 -0.45
N THR A 6 13.44 -6.16 -1.45
CA THR A 6 12.18 -5.94 -2.19
C THR A 6 12.44 -6.05 -3.68
N ILE A 7 11.43 -6.50 -4.43
CA ILE A 7 11.46 -6.56 -5.89
C ILE A 7 10.69 -5.34 -6.42
N PRO A 8 11.34 -4.39 -7.12
CA PRO A 8 10.66 -3.22 -7.68
C PRO A 8 9.68 -3.62 -8.78
N ARG A 9 8.70 -2.76 -9.09
CA ARG A 9 7.69 -3.07 -10.12
C ARG A 9 8.32 -3.34 -11.49
N SER A 10 9.42 -2.67 -11.83
CA SER A 10 10.14 -2.85 -13.10
C SER A 10 10.79 -4.22 -13.27
N GLU A 11 11.07 -4.93 -12.18
CA GLU A 11 11.70 -6.25 -12.18
C GLU A 11 10.69 -7.37 -11.89
N ALA A 12 9.45 -7.00 -11.55
CA ALA A 12 8.40 -7.96 -11.27
C ALA A 12 8.00 -8.73 -12.53
N THR A 13 7.85 -10.04 -12.39
CA THR A 13 7.37 -10.92 -13.46
C THR A 13 6.23 -11.81 -12.95
N GLY A 14 5.54 -12.49 -13.86
CA GLY A 14 4.53 -13.49 -13.52
C GLY A 14 3.42 -12.94 -12.60
N GLU A 15 3.19 -13.63 -11.49
CA GLU A 15 2.13 -13.29 -10.53
C GLU A 15 2.39 -11.97 -9.79
N LEU A 16 3.64 -11.66 -9.47
CA LEU A 16 3.98 -10.41 -8.80
C LEU A 16 3.67 -9.20 -9.69
N ALA A 17 3.97 -9.28 -11.00
CA ALA A 17 3.65 -8.22 -11.95
C ALA A 17 2.14 -7.94 -12.01
N ARG A 18 1.33 -8.99 -12.14
CA ARG A 18 -0.15 -8.89 -12.12
C ARG A 18 -0.66 -8.32 -10.80
N THR A 19 -0.03 -8.69 -9.68
CA THR A 19 -0.41 -8.19 -8.36
C THR A 19 -0.09 -6.70 -8.23
N TYR A 20 1.07 -6.24 -8.72
CA TYR A 20 1.39 -4.82 -8.76
C TYR A 20 0.44 -4.01 -9.65
N GLU A 21 0.05 -4.54 -10.81
CA GLU A 21 -0.95 -3.92 -11.68
C GLU A 21 -2.29 -3.78 -10.96
N ALA A 22 -2.75 -4.84 -10.29
CA ALA A 22 -3.99 -4.80 -9.50
C ALA A 22 -3.91 -3.79 -8.35
N MET A 23 -2.76 -3.67 -7.69
CA MET A 23 -2.55 -2.64 -6.65
C MET A 23 -2.56 -1.23 -7.23
N ALA A 24 -1.96 -1.02 -8.39
CA ALA A 24 -1.92 0.28 -9.07
C ALA A 24 -3.29 0.72 -9.61
N ALA A 25 -4.19 -0.22 -9.91
CA ALA A 25 -5.54 0.06 -10.39
C ALA A 25 -6.52 0.50 -9.27
N ARG A 26 -6.11 0.43 -8.00
CA ARG A 26 -6.95 0.85 -6.87
C ARG A 26 -7.10 2.37 -6.85
N PRO A 27 -8.27 2.91 -6.47
CA PRO A 27 -8.43 4.34 -6.31
C PRO A 27 -7.56 4.83 -5.15
N ILE A 28 -6.57 5.66 -5.46
CA ILE A 28 -5.69 6.32 -4.50
C ILE A 28 -5.69 7.83 -4.77
N PRO A 29 -5.74 8.69 -3.74
CA PRO A 29 -5.50 10.11 -3.91
C PRO A 29 -4.09 10.39 -4.42
N ASP A 30 -3.94 11.47 -5.19
CA ASP A 30 -2.65 11.89 -5.77
C ASP A 30 -1.57 12.10 -4.70
N ALA A 31 -1.94 12.49 -3.48
CA ALA A 31 -1.04 12.65 -2.35
C ALA A 31 -0.30 11.35 -1.95
N TYR A 32 -0.81 10.17 -2.33
CA TYR A 32 -0.16 8.89 -2.07
C TYR A 32 0.70 8.38 -3.24
N GLN A 33 0.82 9.14 -4.32
CA GLN A 33 1.77 8.81 -5.38
C GLN A 33 3.19 9.05 -4.85
N PRO A 34 4.04 8.02 -4.79
CA PRO A 34 5.36 8.17 -4.23
C PRO A 34 6.28 8.94 -5.20
N PRO A 35 7.19 9.80 -4.68
CA PRO A 35 8.07 10.62 -5.52
C PRO A 35 9.09 9.82 -6.33
N HIS A 36 9.33 8.56 -5.95
CA HIS A 36 10.29 7.67 -6.59
C HIS A 36 9.70 6.91 -7.80
N GLY A 37 8.45 7.18 -8.20
CA GLY A 37 7.87 6.65 -9.45
C GLY A 37 7.66 5.13 -9.49
N ASP A 38 7.63 4.47 -8.33
CA ASP A 38 7.39 3.01 -8.19
C ASP A 38 6.14 2.78 -7.32
N ALA A 39 5.77 1.53 -7.04
CA ALA A 39 4.69 1.23 -6.10
C ALA A 39 4.99 1.80 -4.69
N PRO A 40 3.98 2.20 -3.90
CA PRO A 40 4.16 2.66 -2.52
C PRO A 40 5.02 1.66 -1.72
N GLY A 41 5.93 2.17 -0.89
CA GLY A 41 6.88 1.32 -0.14
C GLY A 41 6.23 0.20 0.70
N ILE A 42 5.03 0.41 1.23
CA ILE A 42 4.28 -0.62 1.97
C ILE A 42 3.81 -1.76 1.06
N ILE A 43 3.49 -1.47 -0.21
CA ILE A 43 3.19 -2.49 -1.22
C ILE A 43 4.48 -3.22 -1.56
N ARG A 44 5.58 -2.50 -1.84
CA ARG A 44 6.89 -3.08 -2.16
C ARG A 44 7.45 -3.97 -1.05
N ALA A 45 7.18 -3.65 0.21
CA ALA A 45 7.59 -4.46 1.35
C ALA A 45 6.98 -5.88 1.34
N HIS A 46 5.88 -6.10 0.60
CA HIS A 46 5.23 -7.41 0.43
C HIS A 46 5.62 -8.12 -0.88
N SER A 47 6.59 -7.58 -1.62
CA SER A 47 6.95 -8.08 -2.96
C SER A 47 7.52 -9.50 -3.01
N LEU A 48 7.96 -10.05 -1.88
CA LEU A 48 8.47 -11.41 -1.79
C LEU A 48 7.35 -12.47 -1.76
N ASP A 49 6.10 -12.06 -1.55
CA ASP A 49 4.93 -12.94 -1.49
C ASP A 49 3.69 -12.24 -2.12
N PRO A 50 3.41 -12.50 -3.42
CA PRO A 50 2.27 -11.91 -4.12
C PRO A 50 0.91 -12.27 -3.50
N GLU A 51 0.77 -13.47 -2.94
CA GLU A 51 -0.47 -13.90 -2.31
C GLU A 51 -0.70 -13.11 -1.02
N LEU A 52 0.32 -13.00 -0.17
CA LEU A 52 0.27 -12.19 1.03
C LEU A 52 -0.05 -10.72 0.70
N MET A 53 0.58 -10.16 -0.33
CA MET A 53 0.27 -8.79 -0.79
C MET A 53 -1.22 -8.66 -1.11
N ARG A 54 -1.78 -9.56 -1.91
CA ARG A 54 -3.20 -9.54 -2.28
C ARG A 54 -4.11 -9.65 -1.05
N LEU A 55 -3.81 -10.55 -0.12
CA LEU A 55 -4.61 -10.77 1.09
C LEU A 55 -4.56 -9.55 2.03
N THR A 56 -3.36 -9.06 2.35
CA THR A 56 -3.16 -7.89 3.23
C THR A 56 -3.91 -6.67 2.72
N PHE A 57 -3.79 -6.37 1.43
CA PHE A 57 -4.41 -5.18 0.85
C PHE A 57 -5.90 -5.37 0.52
N GLY A 58 -6.35 -6.62 0.34
CA GLY A 58 -7.78 -6.96 0.32
C GLY A 58 -8.45 -6.68 1.66
N VAL A 59 -7.83 -7.10 2.76
CA VAL A 59 -8.31 -6.81 4.12
C VAL A 59 -8.26 -5.31 4.43
N SER A 60 -7.13 -4.65 4.15
CA SER A 60 -7.01 -3.19 4.34
C SER A 60 -8.09 -2.43 3.58
N GLY A 61 -8.31 -2.75 2.30
CA GLY A 61 -9.37 -2.14 1.50
C GLY A 61 -10.77 -2.42 2.05
N ALA A 62 -11.01 -3.60 2.62
CA ALA A 62 -12.27 -3.95 3.24
C ALA A 62 -12.54 -3.16 4.53
N LEU A 63 -11.54 -3.01 5.39
CA LEU A 63 -11.63 -2.22 6.62
C LEU A 63 -11.78 -0.72 6.35
N HIS A 64 -11.27 -0.24 5.22
CA HIS A 64 -11.37 1.16 4.84
C HIS A 64 -12.72 1.52 4.18
N ARG A 65 -13.61 0.55 3.95
CA ARG A 65 -15.00 0.82 3.56
C ARG A 65 -15.75 1.43 4.73
N SER A 66 -16.13 2.68 4.58
CA SER A 66 -16.77 3.47 5.64
C SER A 66 -17.78 4.46 5.05
N THR A 67 -18.70 4.94 5.87
CA THR A 67 -19.59 6.08 5.56
C THR A 67 -18.91 7.42 5.82
N LEU A 68 -17.76 7.43 6.48
CA LEU A 68 -16.97 8.63 6.75
C LEU A 68 -16.43 9.25 5.45
N SER A 69 -16.22 10.56 5.46
CA SER A 69 -15.51 11.25 4.37
C SER A 69 -14.06 10.75 4.27
N TRP A 70 -13.41 11.00 3.13
CA TRP A 70 -11.99 10.68 2.99
C TRP A 70 -11.13 11.38 4.06
N ALA A 71 -11.40 12.67 4.30
CA ALA A 71 -10.66 13.46 5.28
C ALA A 71 -10.76 12.90 6.69
N ASP A 72 -11.94 12.44 7.11
CA ASP A 72 -12.14 11.84 8.44
C ASP A 72 -11.41 10.49 8.57
N ARG A 73 -11.42 9.67 7.51
CA ARG A 73 -10.67 8.41 7.49
C ARG A 73 -9.18 8.67 7.64
N GLU A 74 -8.65 9.66 6.93
CA GLU A 74 -7.24 10.04 7.03
C GLU A 74 -6.88 10.68 8.36
N LEU A 75 -7.79 11.41 8.99
CA LEU A 75 -7.59 11.90 10.35
C LEU A 75 -7.40 10.73 11.33
N ILE A 76 -8.26 9.71 11.25
CA ILE A 76 -8.15 8.51 12.09
C ILE A 76 -6.81 7.78 11.82
N SER A 77 -6.47 7.55 10.55
CA SER A 77 -5.20 6.93 10.16
C SER A 77 -3.99 7.72 10.69
N SER A 78 -3.99 9.04 10.52
CA SER A 78 -2.91 9.93 10.93
C SER A 78 -2.73 9.98 12.44
N VAL A 79 -3.82 10.10 13.20
CA VAL A 79 -3.80 10.07 14.67
C VAL A 79 -3.32 8.71 15.16
N THR A 80 -3.79 7.61 14.58
CA THR A 80 -3.36 6.25 14.93
C THR A 80 -1.86 6.07 14.68
N SER A 81 -1.36 6.48 13.52
CA SER A 81 0.07 6.43 13.20
C SER A 81 0.90 7.29 14.15
N ARG A 82 0.46 8.52 14.45
CA ARG A 82 1.15 9.40 15.39
C ARG A 82 1.20 8.83 16.80
N THR A 83 0.09 8.30 17.30
CA THR A 83 0.03 7.65 18.62
C THR A 83 1.01 6.47 18.70
N ASN A 84 1.13 5.69 17.61
CA ASN A 84 2.06 4.57 17.53
C ASN A 84 3.49 4.93 17.10
N GLN A 85 3.81 6.23 16.94
CA GLN A 85 5.10 6.69 16.42
C GLN A 85 5.49 6.02 15.08
N CYS A 86 4.50 5.72 14.24
CA CYS A 86 4.72 5.16 12.92
C CYS A 86 5.13 6.28 11.96
N PHE A 87 6.42 6.33 11.60
CA PHE A 87 6.99 7.38 10.74
C PHE A 87 6.81 7.13 9.23
N TYR A 88 6.55 5.88 8.85
CA TYR A 88 6.62 5.37 7.48
C TYR A 88 6.19 6.37 6.39
#